data_AF-A0AAD9ULB3-F1
#
_entry.id   AF-A0AAD9ULB3-F1
#
_cell.length_a   1.000
_cell.length_b   1.000
_cell.length_c   1.000
_cell.angle_alpha   90.00
_cell.angle_beta   90.00
_cell.angle_gamma   90.00
#
_symmetry.space_group_name_H-M   'P 1'
#
loop_
_entity.id
_entity.type
_entity.pdbx_description
1 polymer ?
#
loop_
_entity_poly.entity_id
_entity_poly.type
_entity_poly.pdbx_seq_one_letter_code
_entity_poly.pdbx_strand_id
1 'polypeptide(L)'
;MYHNLEPLEGSTETGDIDPLYSSQGHAFCAKVKQLFVGYGGIGLAIVGVIIVSIVIGLTVHAYHRPAPDSHLHNGPIVSLKCGQVRGSHDNEAYAFKGIPYAVAPVAELRWKPTQSIDSSDECWGTQTLQTVNFSQPCYQYNTNKTKYVGTEDCLYLNVWTPSLEETAGLDVMVYIHGGGLMTGSGNVPGMSPNAAIAKSLNKVFVSFNYRLNAFGFMALDVLSWSNTKGSSGNYGLMDQMAALQWVQRNIQQFGGNPDKVTIFGQGSGATSIFALLSIPDTKGLFHRAWLMSPSPKFERPLAQTQRENLDFLNHTGCGQASPDASKEVLECLHHLAPEDILDALPWDAWENPQFQHLPERGETSRALAIVDGVFVAQQPVLAWKHQMVNDVPLLIGNMAQEVWGDAKMPSTWDDYDAYVRHKLDPFQANMSEMAVQLYGHDQALPDYQLASMVSDLRAICGVDEIAKVAASVFKSPVFRYVAAPHMLDTKHNTTYAFRGMDALAFFGGVKAFTSKPTDNDRKFVKNIRDVVAQFTSNGQIPGWETFPTKTGIQTLSIQLPGVFKPNACRFWRENGMFPEFAWIN
;
A
#
# COMPACT_ATOMS: atom_id res chain seq x y z
N MET A 1 34.20 -27.35 41.92
CA MET A 1 35.52 -27.70 42.48
C MET A 1 36.04 -28.91 41.74
N TYR A 2 37.21 -28.76 41.13
CA TYR A 2 38.22 -29.77 40.70
C TYR A 2 37.73 -31.00 39.89
N HIS A 3 37.99 -31.07 38.58
CA HIS A 3 39.25 -31.39 37.88
C HIS A 3 39.52 -32.88 37.68
N ASN A 4 39.87 -33.20 36.42
CA ASN A 4 40.87 -34.19 35.95
C ASN A 4 40.38 -35.63 35.70
N LEU A 5 40.39 -36.08 34.42
CA LEU A 5 41.54 -36.62 33.63
C LEU A 5 41.92 -38.02 34.15
N GLU A 6 42.11 -39.09 33.38
CA GLU A 6 42.18 -39.37 31.93
C GLU A 6 42.30 -40.93 31.77
N PRO A 7 42.84 -41.56 30.70
CA PRO A 7 42.21 -42.63 29.92
C PRO A 7 42.89 -44.01 30.11
N LEU A 8 42.60 -45.01 29.27
CA LEU A 8 43.61 -45.98 28.77
C LEU A 8 43.09 -46.74 27.53
N GLU A 9 43.81 -46.49 26.43
CA GLU A 9 44.30 -47.42 25.39
C GLU A 9 43.35 -48.37 24.65
N GLY A 10 43.29 -48.14 23.33
CA GLY A 10 42.98 -49.14 22.32
C GLY A 10 44.26 -49.78 21.76
N SER A 11 44.13 -51.04 21.35
CA SER A 11 45.13 -51.76 20.57
C SER A 11 44.81 -51.65 19.07
N THR A 12 45.87 -51.49 18.27
CA THR A 12 45.87 -51.62 16.81
C THR A 12 46.96 -52.63 16.43
N GLU A 13 46.67 -53.51 15.47
CA GLU A 13 47.66 -54.33 14.76
C GLU A 13 47.95 -53.72 13.39
N THR A 14 49.18 -53.19 13.31
CA THR A 14 50.25 -53.35 12.33
C THR A 14 50.00 -53.85 10.89
N GLY A 15 50.75 -53.25 9.98
CA GLY A 15 51.10 -53.76 8.66
C GLY A 15 52.29 -52.99 8.08
N ASP A 16 53.50 -53.53 8.29
CA ASP A 16 54.82 -53.07 7.86
C ASP A 16 55.03 -53.11 6.32
N ILE A 17 56.02 -52.35 5.82
CA ILE A 17 57.20 -52.90 5.10
C ILE A 17 58.31 -51.82 5.04
N ASP A 18 59.53 -52.31 5.28
CA ASP A 18 60.84 -51.68 5.50
C ASP A 18 61.71 -51.70 4.20
N PRO A 19 63.05 -51.64 4.22
CA PRO A 19 63.97 -50.48 4.21
C PRO A 19 64.83 -50.37 2.93
N LEU A 20 65.56 -49.25 2.74
CA LEU A 20 67.01 -49.22 2.43
C LEU A 20 67.53 -47.81 2.09
N TYR A 21 68.75 -47.52 2.54
CA TYR A 21 69.64 -46.40 2.19
C TYR A 21 69.50 -45.04 2.89
N SER A 22 69.90 -45.05 4.17
CA SER A 22 71.00 -44.23 4.71
C SER A 22 71.92 -43.58 3.65
N SER A 23 72.01 -42.22 3.67
CA SER A 23 73.27 -41.43 3.62
C SER A 23 73.13 -39.94 3.21
N GLN A 24 71.97 -39.30 3.33
CA GLN A 24 71.87 -37.82 3.15
C GLN A 24 71.19 -37.02 4.27
N GLY A 25 70.76 -37.65 5.37
CA GLY A 25 70.07 -36.97 6.48
C GLY A 25 70.96 -36.06 7.34
N HIS A 26 72.29 -36.22 7.31
CA HIS A 26 73.21 -35.46 8.18
C HIS A 26 73.69 -34.12 7.60
N ALA A 27 73.42 -33.82 6.32
CA ALA A 27 73.77 -32.53 5.71
C ALA A 27 72.60 -31.51 5.71
N PHE A 28 71.35 -31.95 5.90
CA PHE A 28 70.17 -31.08 5.92
C PHE A 28 69.96 -30.38 7.28
N CYS A 29 70.17 -31.10 8.39
CA CYS A 29 70.00 -30.55 9.74
C CYS A 29 71.06 -29.49 10.12
N ALA A 30 72.23 -29.46 9.47
CA ALA A 30 73.24 -28.43 9.72
C ALA A 30 72.96 -27.11 8.97
N LYS A 31 72.24 -27.15 7.83
CA LYS A 31 71.87 -25.93 7.07
C LYS A 31 70.58 -25.27 7.56
N VAL A 32 69.64 -26.04 8.13
CA VAL A 32 68.43 -25.47 8.75
C VAL A 32 68.78 -24.70 10.04
N LYS A 33 69.83 -25.10 10.76
CA LYS A 33 70.28 -24.39 11.98
C LYS A 33 70.89 -23.00 11.72
N GLN A 34 71.26 -22.66 10.48
CA GLN A 34 71.71 -21.30 10.11
C GLN A 34 70.60 -20.40 9.54
N LEU A 35 69.39 -20.91 9.30
CA LEU A 35 68.23 -20.10 8.90
C LEU A 35 67.33 -19.68 10.08
N PHE A 36 67.62 -20.18 11.28
CA PHE A 36 66.86 -19.89 12.51
C PHE A 36 67.47 -18.79 13.41
N VAL A 37 68.40 -18.00 12.88
CA VAL A 37 68.87 -16.75 13.50
C VAL A 37 68.63 -15.63 12.49
N GLY A 38 67.42 -15.05 12.49
CA GLY A 38 67.17 -13.88 11.64
C GLY A 38 65.73 -13.40 11.49
N TYR A 39 64.70 -14.23 11.70
CA TYR A 39 63.31 -13.80 11.58
C TYR A 39 62.43 -14.40 12.67
N GLY A 40 62.61 -13.87 13.89
CA GLY A 40 61.76 -14.18 15.04
C GLY A 40 60.34 -13.61 14.86
N GLY A 41 59.35 -14.36 15.37
CA GLY A 41 58.00 -13.90 15.67
C GLY A 41 57.03 -13.71 14.49
N ILE A 42 57.47 -13.10 13.39
CA ILE A 42 56.55 -12.61 12.34
C ILE A 42 56.08 -13.74 11.41
N GLY A 43 56.95 -14.70 11.05
CA GLY A 43 56.59 -15.80 10.15
C GLY A 43 55.58 -16.79 10.73
N LEU A 44 55.66 -17.08 12.04
CA LEU A 44 54.71 -17.97 12.73
C LEU A 44 53.34 -17.32 12.92
N ALA A 45 53.29 -16.00 13.12
CA ALA A 45 52.04 -15.25 13.19
C ALA A 45 51.31 -15.23 11.84
N ILE A 46 52.03 -15.06 10.73
CA ILE A 46 51.43 -15.03 9.38
C ILE A 46 50.84 -16.40 9.00
N VAL A 47 51.56 -17.50 9.30
CA VAL A 47 51.04 -18.86 9.04
C VAL A 47 49.81 -19.15 9.91
N GLY A 48 49.82 -18.73 11.18
CA GLY A 48 48.66 -18.83 12.07
C GLY A 48 47.43 -18.06 11.56
N VAL A 49 47.62 -16.84 11.08
CA VAL A 49 46.54 -16.00 10.53
C VAL A 49 45.96 -16.59 9.24
N ILE A 50 46.79 -17.18 8.38
CA ILE A 50 46.32 -17.82 7.14
C ILE A 50 45.49 -19.06 7.46
N ILE A 51 45.92 -19.91 8.40
CA ILE A 51 45.17 -21.10 8.80
C ILE A 51 43.84 -20.72 9.44
N VAL A 52 43.82 -19.72 10.34
CA VAL A 52 42.58 -19.20 10.94
C VAL A 52 41.65 -18.61 9.87
N SER A 53 42.19 -17.90 8.88
CA SER A 53 41.39 -17.33 7.78
C SER A 53 40.81 -18.40 6.86
N ILE A 54 41.52 -19.51 6.62
CA ILE A 54 41.02 -20.64 5.85
C ILE A 54 39.95 -21.40 6.63
N VAL A 55 40.14 -21.60 7.94
CA VAL A 55 39.14 -22.26 8.80
C VAL A 55 37.89 -21.39 8.95
N ILE A 56 38.04 -20.06 9.10
CA ILE A 56 36.92 -19.10 9.08
C ILE A 56 36.27 -19.10 7.69
N GLY A 57 37.04 -19.11 6.60
CA GLY A 57 36.51 -19.18 5.24
C GLY A 57 35.71 -20.45 4.98
N LEU A 58 36.18 -21.60 5.46
CA LEU A 58 35.50 -22.89 5.32
C LEU A 58 34.28 -23.01 6.24
N THR A 59 34.33 -22.47 7.46
CA THR A 59 33.17 -22.42 8.36
C THR A 59 32.12 -21.42 7.89
N VAL A 60 32.51 -20.24 7.41
CA VAL A 60 31.61 -19.27 6.77
C VAL A 60 31.02 -19.84 5.49
N HIS A 61 31.79 -20.55 4.66
CA HIS A 61 31.26 -21.21 3.46
C HIS A 61 30.34 -22.40 3.81
N ALA A 62 30.59 -23.13 4.89
CA ALA A 62 29.69 -24.17 5.38
C ALA A 62 28.41 -23.60 6.06
N TYR A 63 28.51 -22.43 6.69
CA TYR A 63 27.38 -21.70 7.30
C TYR A 63 26.55 -20.92 6.26
N HIS A 64 27.15 -20.58 5.11
CA HIS A 64 26.50 -19.92 3.96
C HIS A 64 26.21 -20.85 2.78
N ARG A 65 26.33 -22.17 2.93
CA ARG A 65 25.57 -23.04 2.03
C ARG A 65 24.10 -22.85 2.38
N PRO A 66 23.27 -22.29 1.47
CA PRO A 66 21.84 -22.41 1.66
C PRO A 66 21.56 -23.90 1.82
N ALA A 67 20.79 -24.28 2.84
CA ALA A 67 20.19 -25.60 2.81
C ALA A 67 19.56 -25.79 1.42
N PRO A 68 19.74 -26.94 0.74
CA PRO A 68 19.03 -27.18 -0.50
C PRO A 68 17.55 -26.95 -0.20
N ASP A 69 16.95 -26.05 -0.99
CA ASP A 69 15.67 -25.41 -0.77
C ASP A 69 14.52 -26.43 -0.90
N SER A 70 14.41 -27.33 0.08
CA SER A 70 13.49 -28.47 0.10
C SER A 70 12.03 -28.04 0.27
N HIS A 71 11.79 -26.74 0.47
CA HIS A 71 10.46 -26.14 0.59
C HIS A 71 9.83 -25.76 -0.76
N LEU A 72 10.61 -25.57 -1.83
CA LEU A 72 10.08 -25.19 -3.15
C LEU A 72 9.27 -26.31 -3.83
N HIS A 73 9.51 -27.58 -3.47
CA HIS A 73 8.87 -28.73 -4.11
C HIS A 73 7.74 -29.40 -3.29
N ASN A 74 7.43 -28.92 -2.08
CA ASN A 74 6.44 -29.54 -1.18
C ASN A 74 5.28 -28.62 -0.75
N GLY A 75 5.16 -27.41 -1.34
CA GLY A 75 4.05 -26.49 -1.07
C GLY A 75 2.70 -26.92 -1.65
N PRO A 76 1.57 -26.39 -1.13
CA PRO A 76 0.23 -26.67 -1.64
C PRO A 76 0.08 -26.25 -3.11
N ILE A 77 -0.74 -26.98 -3.86
CA ILE A 77 -1.05 -26.69 -5.26
C ILE A 77 -2.53 -26.37 -5.40
N VAL A 78 -2.85 -25.30 -6.12
CA VAL A 78 -4.21 -24.93 -6.51
C VAL A 78 -4.28 -24.90 -8.04
N SER A 79 -5.35 -25.46 -8.60
CA SER A 79 -5.56 -25.47 -10.05
C SER A 79 -6.44 -24.30 -10.46
N LEU A 80 -5.91 -23.43 -11.32
CA LEU A 80 -6.64 -22.31 -11.91
C LEU A 80 -6.89 -22.58 -13.40
N LYS A 81 -7.72 -21.76 -14.03
CA LYS A 81 -7.94 -21.83 -15.49
C LYS A 81 -6.62 -21.69 -16.26
N CYS A 82 -5.71 -20.81 -15.80
CA CYS A 82 -4.43 -20.59 -16.45
C CYS A 82 -3.32 -21.59 -16.14
N GLY A 83 -3.63 -22.63 -15.36
CA GLY A 83 -2.66 -23.63 -14.93
C GLY A 83 -2.58 -23.72 -13.42
N GLN A 84 -1.61 -24.51 -12.94
CA GLN A 84 -1.44 -24.74 -11.51
C GLN A 84 -0.56 -23.67 -10.88
N VAL A 85 -0.90 -23.25 -9.66
CA VAL A 85 -0.04 -22.40 -8.82
C VAL A 85 0.38 -23.17 -7.58
N ARG A 86 1.65 -23.03 -7.20
CA ARG A 86 2.21 -23.62 -5.98
C ARG A 86 2.53 -22.53 -4.98
N GLY A 87 1.91 -22.61 -3.81
CA GLY A 87 2.11 -21.67 -2.72
C GLY A 87 3.05 -22.20 -1.65
N SER A 88 3.08 -21.50 -0.53
CA SER A 88 3.73 -21.91 0.72
C SER A 88 2.69 -22.07 1.83
N HIS A 89 3.01 -22.85 2.85
CA HIS A 89 2.26 -22.88 4.10
C HIS A 89 3.18 -22.33 5.20
N ASP A 90 2.86 -21.16 5.74
CA ASP A 90 3.65 -20.49 6.77
C ASP A 90 2.81 -20.39 8.05
N ASN A 91 3.24 -21.13 9.08
CA ASN A 91 2.82 -20.97 10.47
C ASN A 91 1.33 -20.62 10.69
N GLU A 92 0.40 -21.35 10.03
CA GLU A 92 -1.06 -21.47 10.29
C GLU A 92 -2.00 -21.18 9.10
N ALA A 93 -1.52 -20.59 7.99
CA ALA A 93 -2.32 -20.35 6.78
C ALA A 93 -1.51 -20.58 5.49
N TYR A 94 -2.21 -20.86 4.40
CA TYR A 94 -1.64 -20.98 3.06
C TYR A 94 -1.44 -19.59 2.45
N ALA A 95 -0.35 -19.43 1.68
CA ALA A 95 -0.02 -18.19 1.00
C ALA A 95 0.44 -18.46 -0.44
N PHE A 96 -0.13 -17.73 -1.39
CA PHE A 96 0.23 -17.74 -2.80
C PHE A 96 0.53 -16.30 -3.19
N LYS A 97 1.78 -15.99 -3.49
CA LYS A 97 2.28 -14.63 -3.72
C LYS A 97 2.81 -14.52 -5.14
N GLY A 98 2.46 -13.44 -5.84
CA GLY A 98 2.90 -13.20 -7.21
C GLY A 98 2.14 -14.01 -8.28
N ILE A 99 0.82 -14.16 -8.15
CA ILE A 99 -0.02 -14.73 -9.21
C ILE A 99 -0.35 -13.63 -10.23
N PRO A 100 -0.04 -13.76 -11.53
CA PRO A 100 -0.44 -12.76 -12.52
C PRO A 100 -1.95 -12.82 -12.74
N TYR A 101 -2.61 -11.66 -12.73
CA TYR A 101 -4.06 -11.56 -12.93
C TYR A 101 -4.46 -10.90 -14.24
N ALA A 102 -3.51 -10.26 -14.91
CA ALA A 102 -3.67 -9.56 -16.18
C ALA A 102 -2.37 -9.64 -16.98
N VAL A 103 -2.46 -9.30 -18.26
CA VAL A 103 -1.32 -9.22 -19.18
C VAL A 103 -0.38 -8.09 -18.76
N ALA A 104 0.94 -8.30 -18.87
CA ALA A 104 1.94 -7.29 -18.54
C ALA A 104 1.74 -5.99 -19.37
N PRO A 105 1.55 -4.82 -18.75
CA PRO A 105 1.22 -3.57 -19.46
C PRO A 105 2.48 -2.84 -19.98
N VAL A 106 3.36 -3.58 -20.67
CA VAL A 106 4.67 -3.11 -21.16
C VAL A 106 4.62 -2.69 -22.63
N ALA A 107 5.61 -1.91 -23.07
CA ALA A 107 5.77 -1.49 -24.46
C ALA A 107 4.47 -0.91 -25.05
N GLU A 108 3.96 -1.48 -26.14
CA GLU A 108 2.72 -1.08 -26.80
C GLU A 108 1.47 -1.23 -25.91
N LEU A 109 1.53 -1.96 -24.79
CA LEU A 109 0.45 -2.08 -23.82
C LEU A 109 0.46 -0.99 -22.75
N ARG A 110 1.48 -0.12 -22.72
CA ARG A 110 1.45 1.11 -21.93
C ARG A 110 0.25 1.96 -22.34
N TRP A 111 -0.40 2.52 -21.33
CA TRP A 111 -1.60 3.35 -21.49
C TRP A 111 -2.71 2.70 -22.33
N LYS A 112 -2.84 1.37 -22.25
CA LYS A 112 -3.99 0.65 -22.76
C LYS A 112 -4.85 0.10 -21.61
N PRO A 113 -6.16 -0.10 -21.85
CA PRO A 113 -7.02 -0.85 -20.94
C PRO A 113 -6.41 -2.20 -20.58
N THR A 114 -6.61 -2.63 -19.34
CA THR A 114 -6.09 -3.90 -18.81
C THR A 114 -6.60 -5.07 -19.64
N GLN A 115 -5.69 -5.93 -20.09
CA GLN A 115 -6.04 -7.13 -20.84
C GLN A 115 -6.11 -8.34 -19.92
N SER A 116 -7.09 -9.20 -20.16
CA SER A 116 -7.26 -10.44 -19.39
C SER A 116 -6.17 -11.45 -19.73
N ILE A 117 -5.59 -12.07 -18.71
CA ILE A 117 -4.61 -13.15 -18.88
C ILE A 117 -5.24 -14.45 -19.41
N ASP A 118 -6.56 -14.63 -19.25
CA ASP A 118 -7.24 -15.89 -19.59
C ASP A 118 -7.32 -16.18 -21.10
N SER A 119 -7.04 -15.17 -21.92
CA SER A 119 -7.09 -15.24 -23.39
C SER A 119 -5.75 -14.89 -24.04
N SER A 120 -4.69 -14.75 -23.26
CA SER A 120 -3.36 -14.38 -23.76
C SER A 120 -2.42 -15.59 -23.75
N ASP A 121 -1.35 -15.48 -24.55
CA ASP A 121 -0.23 -16.42 -24.53
C ASP A 121 0.60 -16.35 -23.23
N GLU A 122 0.29 -15.41 -22.32
CA GLU A 122 0.92 -15.28 -20.99
C GLU A 122 0.37 -16.27 -19.95
N CYS A 123 -0.68 -17.00 -20.33
CA CYS A 123 -1.24 -18.08 -19.53
C CYS A 123 -0.24 -19.26 -19.47
N TRP A 124 0.19 -19.68 -18.29
CA TRP A 124 1.31 -20.64 -18.12
C TRP A 124 0.94 -22.12 -18.37
N GLY A 125 -0.33 -22.40 -18.67
CA GLY A 125 -0.81 -23.65 -19.23
C GLY A 125 -0.51 -24.87 -18.36
N THR A 126 0.27 -25.81 -18.89
CA THR A 126 0.59 -27.07 -18.22
C THR A 126 1.70 -26.95 -17.17
N GLN A 127 2.33 -25.77 -17.06
CA GLN A 127 3.38 -25.54 -16.05
C GLN A 127 2.75 -25.33 -14.66
N THR A 128 3.53 -25.57 -13.62
CA THR A 128 3.16 -25.14 -12.25
C THR A 128 3.93 -23.88 -11.91
N LEU A 129 3.24 -22.76 -11.78
CA LEU A 129 3.84 -21.48 -11.41
C LEU A 129 4.20 -21.47 -9.92
N GLN A 130 5.43 -21.05 -9.59
CA GLN A 130 5.89 -20.91 -8.22
C GLN A 130 5.47 -19.56 -7.66
N THR A 131 4.59 -19.58 -6.66
CA THR A 131 3.97 -18.38 -6.06
C THR A 131 4.34 -18.25 -4.59
N VAL A 132 5.63 -18.39 -4.29
CA VAL A 132 6.18 -18.35 -2.92
C VAL A 132 6.80 -17.01 -2.56
N ASN A 133 6.99 -16.11 -3.54
CA ASN A 133 7.59 -14.79 -3.38
C ASN A 133 6.66 -13.72 -3.93
N PHE A 134 6.68 -12.54 -3.32
CA PHE A 134 5.95 -11.40 -3.88
C PHE A 134 6.56 -10.98 -5.22
N SER A 135 5.72 -10.53 -6.15
CA SER A 135 6.20 -9.79 -7.32
C SER A 135 6.80 -8.45 -6.89
N GLN A 136 7.53 -7.83 -7.81
CA GLN A 136 7.95 -6.43 -7.65
C GLN A 136 6.72 -5.50 -7.67
N PRO A 137 6.79 -4.33 -7.00
CA PRO A 137 5.75 -3.31 -7.11
C PRO A 137 5.70 -2.71 -8.53
N CYS A 138 4.63 -2.00 -8.84
CA CYS A 138 4.57 -1.20 -10.08
C CYS A 138 5.59 -0.08 -10.06
N TYR A 139 6.14 0.27 -11.24
CA TYR A 139 7.23 1.23 -11.38
C TYR A 139 6.91 2.58 -10.74
N GLN A 140 7.78 3.02 -9.81
CA GLN A 140 7.58 4.20 -8.98
C GLN A 140 8.90 4.64 -8.31
N TYR A 141 8.89 5.78 -7.64
CA TYR A 141 9.95 6.11 -6.67
C TYR A 141 9.75 5.36 -5.35
N ASN A 142 10.85 5.08 -4.65
CA ASN A 142 10.77 4.71 -3.24
C ASN A 142 10.17 5.85 -2.40
N THR A 143 9.78 5.55 -1.14
CA THR A 143 9.12 6.50 -0.23
C THR A 143 9.87 7.83 -0.05
N ASN A 144 11.21 7.83 -0.07
CA ASN A 144 12.02 9.04 0.10
C ASN A 144 12.38 9.72 -1.24
N LYS A 145 11.90 9.21 -2.37
CA LYS A 145 12.16 9.72 -3.73
C LYS A 145 13.64 9.84 -4.08
N THR A 146 14.43 8.87 -3.63
CA THR A 146 15.88 8.83 -3.88
C THR A 146 16.28 7.79 -4.92
N LYS A 147 15.37 6.87 -5.28
CA LYS A 147 15.62 5.82 -6.28
C LYS A 147 14.33 5.30 -6.90
N TYR A 148 14.41 4.86 -8.15
CA TYR A 148 13.38 4.06 -8.79
C TYR A 148 13.30 2.67 -8.16
N VAL A 149 12.09 2.12 -8.08
CA VAL A 149 11.80 0.77 -7.63
C VAL A 149 10.65 0.18 -8.45
N GLY A 150 10.58 -1.15 -8.51
CA GLY A 150 9.51 -1.84 -9.21
C GLY A 150 9.79 -2.09 -10.69
N THR A 151 8.73 -2.42 -11.41
CA THR A 151 8.74 -2.80 -12.84
C THR A 151 7.39 -2.44 -13.46
N GLU A 152 7.32 -2.33 -14.78
CA GLU A 152 6.05 -2.18 -15.51
C GLU A 152 5.25 -3.49 -15.55
N ASP A 153 5.94 -4.63 -15.62
CA ASP A 153 5.32 -5.96 -15.47
C ASP A 153 4.98 -6.23 -14.00
N CYS A 154 3.90 -5.62 -13.54
CA CYS A 154 3.56 -5.56 -12.12
C CYS A 154 2.15 -6.03 -11.77
N LEU A 155 1.33 -6.48 -12.74
CA LEU A 155 -0.08 -6.85 -12.51
C LEU A 155 -0.24 -8.24 -11.89
N TYR A 156 0.23 -8.34 -10.65
CA TYR A 156 0.21 -9.55 -9.84
C TYR A 156 -0.59 -9.35 -8.55
N LEU A 157 -1.12 -10.46 -8.04
CA LEU A 157 -1.85 -10.54 -6.78
C LEU A 157 -1.30 -11.62 -5.86
N ASN A 158 -1.76 -11.56 -4.62
CA ASN A 158 -1.39 -12.44 -3.53
C ASN A 158 -2.66 -12.92 -2.83
N VAL A 159 -2.70 -14.18 -2.42
CA VAL A 159 -3.81 -14.81 -1.71
C VAL A 159 -3.28 -15.45 -0.42
N TRP A 160 -3.96 -15.17 0.70
CA TRP A 160 -3.78 -15.87 1.96
C TRP A 160 -5.08 -16.53 2.38
N THR A 161 -5.05 -17.80 2.75
CA THR A 161 -6.26 -18.54 3.11
C THR A 161 -6.00 -19.55 4.23
N PRO A 162 -6.90 -19.67 5.22
CA PRO A 162 -6.79 -20.68 6.27
C PRO A 162 -7.19 -22.10 5.81
N SER A 163 -7.83 -22.25 4.64
CA SER A 163 -8.29 -23.54 4.10
C SER A 163 -8.25 -23.57 2.58
N LEU A 164 -7.89 -24.71 1.99
CA LEU A 164 -7.96 -24.95 0.54
C LEU A 164 -9.15 -25.84 0.14
N GLU A 165 -10.02 -26.18 1.09
CA GLU A 165 -11.27 -26.86 0.77
C GLU A 165 -12.18 -25.92 -0.02
N GLU A 166 -12.45 -26.24 -1.28
CA GLU A 166 -13.29 -25.40 -2.17
C GLU A 166 -14.70 -25.16 -1.60
N THR A 167 -15.18 -26.08 -0.75
CA THR A 167 -16.46 -26.00 -0.07
C THR A 167 -16.43 -25.21 1.24
N ALA A 168 -15.28 -24.65 1.65
CA ALA A 168 -15.16 -23.90 2.91
C ALA A 168 -16.03 -22.63 2.93
N GLY A 169 -16.26 -22.01 1.76
CA GLY A 169 -17.20 -20.89 1.60
C GLY A 169 -16.87 -19.66 2.46
N LEU A 170 -15.57 -19.40 2.67
CA LEU A 170 -15.06 -18.34 3.54
C LEU A 170 -15.34 -16.95 2.97
N ASP A 171 -15.54 -15.95 3.85
CA ASP A 171 -15.62 -14.56 3.40
C ASP A 171 -14.28 -14.13 2.77
N VAL A 172 -14.35 -13.29 1.74
CA VAL A 172 -13.17 -12.84 0.99
C VAL A 172 -12.95 -11.35 1.25
N MET A 173 -11.72 -10.99 1.60
CA MET A 173 -11.26 -9.62 1.88
C MET A 173 -10.26 -9.20 0.80
N VAL A 174 -10.64 -8.30 -0.10
CA VAL A 174 -9.75 -7.81 -1.17
C VAL A 174 -9.24 -6.41 -0.82
N TYR A 175 -7.93 -6.32 -0.56
CA TYR A 175 -7.25 -5.10 -0.17
C TYR A 175 -6.73 -4.32 -1.39
N ILE A 176 -7.16 -3.07 -1.53
CA ILE A 176 -6.65 -2.11 -2.51
C ILE A 176 -5.74 -1.13 -1.77
N HIS A 177 -4.44 -1.18 -2.06
CA HIS A 177 -3.45 -0.37 -1.36
C HIS A 177 -3.58 1.13 -1.66
N GLY A 178 -3.18 1.95 -0.69
CA GLY A 178 -3.05 3.40 -0.82
C GLY A 178 -1.75 3.85 -1.50
N GLY A 179 -1.35 5.10 -1.24
CA GLY A 179 -0.13 5.71 -1.80
C GLY A 179 -0.37 6.87 -2.77
N GLY A 180 -1.54 7.50 -2.71
CA GLY A 180 -1.88 8.69 -3.49
C GLY A 180 -2.01 8.42 -4.99
N LEU A 181 -2.24 7.16 -5.39
CA LEU A 181 -2.14 6.67 -6.77
C LEU A 181 -0.75 6.85 -7.41
N MET A 182 0.25 7.33 -6.66
CA MET A 182 1.62 7.58 -7.12
C MET A 182 2.58 6.44 -6.77
N THR A 183 2.40 5.86 -5.58
CA THR A 183 3.28 4.86 -4.97
C THR A 183 2.48 3.79 -4.24
N GLY A 184 3.16 2.81 -3.66
CA GLY A 184 2.57 1.73 -2.88
C GLY A 184 2.61 0.37 -3.58
N SER A 185 2.17 -0.65 -2.86
CA SER A 185 2.08 -2.02 -3.36
C SER A 185 1.14 -2.87 -2.52
N GLY A 186 0.70 -4.00 -3.07
CA GLY A 186 -0.13 -4.98 -2.36
C GLY A 186 0.63 -5.77 -1.28
N ASN A 187 1.91 -5.47 -1.04
CA ASN A 187 2.79 -6.24 -0.14
C ASN A 187 3.58 -5.36 0.84
N VAL A 188 3.11 -4.15 1.15
CA VAL A 188 3.78 -3.26 2.13
C VAL A 188 3.72 -3.90 3.53
N PRO A 189 4.88 -4.21 4.16
CA PRO A 189 4.90 -4.85 5.47
C PRO A 189 4.15 -4.05 6.54
N GLY A 190 3.26 -4.72 7.28
CA GLY A 190 2.45 -4.09 8.34
C GLY A 190 1.27 -3.25 7.86
N MET A 191 1.11 -3.07 6.54
CA MET A 191 0.03 -2.31 5.89
C MET A 191 -0.69 -3.12 4.81
N SER A 192 -0.44 -4.43 4.73
CA SER A 192 -1.03 -5.34 3.75
C SER A 192 -1.36 -6.68 4.42
N PRO A 193 -2.23 -7.50 3.81
CA PRO A 193 -2.59 -8.79 4.36
C PRO A 193 -1.40 -9.73 4.57
N ASN A 194 -1.56 -10.67 5.49
CA ASN A 194 -0.57 -11.69 5.83
C ASN A 194 -1.26 -12.95 6.37
N ALA A 195 -0.50 -14.03 6.54
CA ALA A 195 -1.01 -15.31 7.03
C ALA A 195 -1.69 -15.19 8.41
N ALA A 196 -1.12 -14.38 9.31
CA ALA A 196 -1.65 -14.22 10.66
C ALA A 196 -3.05 -13.59 10.68
N ILE A 197 -3.30 -12.54 9.88
CA ILE A 197 -4.63 -11.93 9.83
C ILE A 197 -5.65 -12.86 9.17
N ALA A 198 -5.28 -13.55 8.09
CA ALA A 198 -6.14 -14.53 7.40
C ALA A 198 -6.59 -15.65 8.34
N LYS A 199 -5.64 -16.18 9.14
CA LYS A 199 -5.95 -17.15 10.19
C LYS A 199 -6.84 -16.57 11.27
N SER A 200 -6.46 -15.43 11.83
CA SER A 200 -7.14 -14.86 13.01
C SER A 200 -8.61 -14.50 12.76
N LEU A 201 -8.94 -14.04 11.55
CA LEU A 201 -10.32 -13.71 11.18
C LEU A 201 -11.04 -14.86 10.48
N ASN A 202 -10.34 -15.96 10.18
CA ASN A 202 -10.84 -17.09 9.39
C ASN A 202 -11.46 -16.65 8.05
N LYS A 203 -10.70 -15.89 7.26
CA LYS A 203 -11.13 -15.31 5.97
C LYS A 203 -10.04 -15.46 4.92
N VAL A 204 -10.43 -15.47 3.65
CA VAL A 204 -9.48 -15.37 2.54
C VAL A 204 -9.11 -13.91 2.34
N PHE A 205 -7.83 -13.61 2.23
CA PHE A 205 -7.35 -12.28 1.90
C PHE A 205 -6.71 -12.26 0.53
N VAL A 206 -7.00 -11.22 -0.23
CA VAL A 206 -6.36 -10.93 -1.51
C VAL A 206 -5.76 -9.53 -1.46
N SER A 207 -4.55 -9.36 -1.95
CA SER A 207 -3.97 -8.04 -2.23
C SER A 207 -3.32 -8.07 -3.59
N PHE A 208 -3.15 -6.92 -4.23
CA PHE A 208 -2.62 -6.87 -5.58
C PHE A 208 -1.95 -5.53 -5.87
N ASN A 209 -1.12 -5.52 -6.90
CA ASN A 209 -0.54 -4.30 -7.46
C ASN A 209 -1.41 -3.83 -8.65
N TYR A 210 -1.51 -2.52 -8.84
CA TYR A 210 -2.16 -1.88 -10.00
C TYR A 210 -1.26 -0.75 -10.50
N ARG A 211 -1.34 -0.36 -11.78
CA ARG A 211 -0.50 0.71 -12.32
C ARG A 211 -0.73 2.03 -11.57
N LEU A 212 0.36 2.78 -11.36
CA LEU A 212 0.41 4.02 -10.57
C LEU A 212 0.93 5.17 -11.44
N ASN A 213 0.86 6.40 -10.93
CA ASN A 213 1.42 7.61 -11.53
C ASN A 213 1.10 7.74 -13.03
N ALA A 214 2.03 8.21 -13.87
CA ALA A 214 1.87 8.28 -15.31
C ALA A 214 1.47 6.93 -15.94
N PHE A 215 2.00 5.79 -15.46
CA PHE A 215 1.69 4.49 -16.06
C PHE A 215 0.21 4.11 -15.88
N GLY A 216 -0.40 4.49 -14.75
CA GLY A 216 -1.78 4.14 -14.40
C GLY A 216 -2.81 5.22 -14.71
N PHE A 217 -2.41 6.49 -14.75
CA PHE A 217 -3.35 7.61 -14.68
C PHE A 217 -3.08 8.72 -15.69
N MET A 218 -2.08 8.58 -16.59
CA MET A 218 -1.84 9.58 -17.63
C MET A 218 -3.03 9.69 -18.58
N ALA A 219 -3.52 10.91 -18.74
CA ALA A 219 -4.56 11.26 -19.71
C ALA A 219 -4.03 12.36 -20.64
N LEU A 220 -4.10 12.09 -21.94
CA LEU A 220 -3.64 12.97 -23.03
C LEU A 220 -4.56 12.80 -24.25
N ASP A 221 -4.64 13.80 -25.12
CA ASP A 221 -5.42 13.70 -26.36
C ASP A 221 -4.91 12.58 -27.27
N VAL A 222 -3.60 12.49 -27.45
CA VAL A 222 -2.96 11.44 -28.28
C VAL A 222 -3.29 10.02 -27.80
N LEU A 223 -3.40 9.82 -26.48
CA LEU A 223 -3.77 8.52 -25.90
C LEU A 223 -5.27 8.22 -26.08
N SER A 224 -6.10 9.26 -26.14
CA SER A 224 -7.54 9.10 -26.36
C SER A 224 -7.83 8.76 -27.82
N TRP A 225 -7.11 9.36 -28.78
CA TRP A 225 -7.25 9.09 -30.20
C TRP A 225 -6.81 7.67 -30.61
N SER A 226 -5.84 7.09 -29.91
CA SER A 226 -5.36 5.73 -30.18
C SER A 226 -6.27 4.63 -29.59
N ASN A 227 -7.26 5.01 -28.80
CA ASN A 227 -8.20 4.10 -28.16
C ASN A 227 -9.58 4.12 -28.85
N THR A 228 -10.15 2.94 -29.08
CA THR A 228 -11.50 2.75 -29.66
C THR A 228 -12.63 3.47 -28.92
N LYS A 229 -12.47 3.70 -27.60
CA LYS A 229 -13.47 4.41 -26.79
C LYS A 229 -13.28 5.94 -26.76
N GLY A 230 -12.23 6.48 -27.38
CA GLY A 230 -11.97 7.92 -27.41
C GLY A 230 -11.65 8.53 -26.03
N SER A 231 -11.08 7.73 -25.11
CA SER A 231 -10.77 8.13 -23.72
C SER A 231 -9.38 7.63 -23.31
N SER A 232 -8.77 8.30 -22.33
CA SER A 232 -7.48 7.94 -21.72
C SER A 232 -7.49 8.18 -20.21
N GLY A 233 -6.48 7.64 -19.50
CA GLY A 233 -6.41 7.67 -18.04
C GLY A 233 -7.17 6.51 -17.39
N ASN A 234 -7.22 6.52 -16.05
CA ASN A 234 -7.89 5.51 -15.22
C ASN A 234 -7.46 4.05 -15.46
N TYR A 235 -6.33 3.78 -16.13
CA TYR A 235 -5.84 2.43 -16.38
C TYR A 235 -5.59 1.66 -15.07
N GLY A 236 -5.11 2.34 -14.03
CA GLY A 236 -4.97 1.76 -12.69
C GLY A 236 -6.31 1.35 -12.06
N LEU A 237 -7.42 2.04 -12.34
CA LEU A 237 -8.76 1.61 -11.90
C LEU A 237 -9.24 0.39 -12.72
N MET A 238 -8.91 0.33 -14.01
CA MET A 238 -9.19 -0.84 -14.85
C MET A 238 -8.41 -2.07 -14.37
N ASP A 239 -7.17 -1.89 -13.91
CA ASP A 239 -6.36 -2.96 -13.31
C ASP A 239 -7.03 -3.50 -12.04
N GLN A 240 -7.54 -2.60 -11.18
CA GLN A 240 -8.30 -3.00 -9.99
C GLN A 240 -9.57 -3.77 -10.35
N MET A 241 -10.31 -3.35 -11.36
CA MET A 241 -11.46 -4.10 -11.86
C MET A 241 -11.04 -5.49 -12.37
N ALA A 242 -9.96 -5.60 -13.12
CA ALA A 242 -9.45 -6.88 -13.62
C ALA A 242 -9.04 -7.83 -12.48
N ALA A 243 -8.41 -7.32 -11.41
CA ALA A 243 -8.11 -8.09 -10.21
C ALA A 243 -9.39 -8.59 -9.52
N LEU A 244 -10.43 -7.76 -9.41
CA LEU A 244 -11.72 -8.17 -8.84
C LEU A 244 -12.43 -9.22 -9.71
N GLN A 245 -12.36 -9.08 -11.04
CA GLN A 245 -12.87 -10.10 -11.95
C GLN A 245 -12.09 -11.41 -11.80
N TRP A 246 -10.76 -11.36 -11.60
CA TRP A 246 -9.96 -12.54 -11.31
C TRP A 246 -10.42 -13.21 -10.00
N VAL A 247 -10.68 -12.43 -8.94
CA VAL A 247 -11.20 -12.94 -7.66
C VAL A 247 -12.51 -13.68 -7.88
N GLN A 248 -13.46 -13.09 -8.60
CA GLN A 248 -14.75 -13.72 -8.91
C GLN A 248 -14.59 -15.07 -9.62
N ARG A 249 -13.61 -15.21 -10.51
CA ARG A 249 -13.40 -16.45 -11.27
C ARG A 249 -12.63 -17.54 -10.52
N ASN A 250 -11.78 -17.17 -9.55
CA ASN A 250 -10.76 -18.08 -9.02
C ASN A 250 -10.81 -18.30 -7.51
N ILE A 251 -11.44 -17.41 -6.73
CA ILE A 251 -11.25 -17.41 -5.26
C ILE A 251 -11.82 -18.64 -4.56
N GLN A 252 -12.79 -19.32 -5.20
CA GLN A 252 -13.33 -20.59 -4.71
C GLN A 252 -12.26 -21.68 -4.62
N GLN A 253 -11.26 -21.68 -5.49
CA GLN A 253 -10.20 -22.69 -5.47
C GLN A 253 -9.23 -22.46 -4.30
N PHE A 254 -9.34 -21.32 -3.63
CA PHE A 254 -8.64 -20.98 -2.40
C PHE A 254 -9.56 -21.03 -1.16
N GLY A 255 -10.73 -21.69 -1.28
CA GLY A 255 -11.74 -21.84 -0.22
C GLY A 255 -12.61 -20.61 0.05
N GLY A 256 -12.47 -19.55 -0.75
CA GLY A 256 -13.24 -18.31 -0.62
C GLY A 256 -14.59 -18.37 -1.33
N ASN A 257 -15.55 -17.57 -0.89
CA ASN A 257 -16.85 -17.45 -1.54
C ASN A 257 -16.91 -16.18 -2.42
N PRO A 258 -17.05 -16.30 -3.75
CA PRO A 258 -17.16 -15.15 -4.65
C PRO A 258 -18.38 -14.25 -4.37
N ASP A 259 -19.44 -14.79 -3.75
CA ASP A 259 -20.65 -14.07 -3.34
C ASP A 259 -20.50 -13.36 -1.98
N LYS A 260 -19.33 -13.45 -1.34
CA LYS A 260 -19.02 -12.83 -0.04
C LYS A 260 -17.74 -12.00 -0.07
N VAL A 261 -17.51 -11.31 -1.19
CA VAL A 261 -16.35 -10.42 -1.38
C VAL A 261 -16.58 -9.06 -0.72
N THR A 262 -15.68 -8.67 0.18
CA THR A 262 -15.55 -7.31 0.72
C THR A 262 -14.32 -6.66 0.11
N ILE A 263 -14.50 -5.52 -0.57
CA ILE A 263 -13.38 -4.67 -1.00
C ILE A 263 -13.07 -3.64 0.09
N PHE A 264 -11.80 -3.42 0.38
CA PHE A 264 -11.39 -2.44 1.37
C PHE A 264 -10.04 -1.83 1.03
N GLY A 265 -9.81 -0.60 1.47
CA GLY A 265 -8.60 0.13 1.09
C GLY A 265 -8.39 1.36 1.95
N GLN A 266 -7.16 1.87 1.91
CA GLN A 266 -6.75 3.05 2.67
C GLN A 266 -6.31 4.17 1.71
N GLY A 267 -6.68 5.41 2.03
CA GLY A 267 -6.31 6.58 1.26
C GLY A 267 -6.77 6.48 -0.19
N SER A 268 -5.85 6.55 -1.15
CA SER A 268 -6.18 6.39 -2.58
C SER A 268 -6.81 5.03 -2.93
N GLY A 269 -6.55 3.98 -2.16
CA GLY A 269 -7.26 2.70 -2.31
C GLY A 269 -8.73 2.81 -1.93
N ALA A 270 -9.04 3.55 -0.85
CA ALA A 270 -10.41 3.88 -0.46
C ALA A 270 -11.08 4.80 -1.50
N THR A 271 -10.33 5.76 -2.05
CA THR A 271 -10.79 6.63 -3.13
C THR A 271 -11.09 5.85 -4.41
N SER A 272 -10.30 4.83 -4.72
CA SER A 272 -10.57 3.95 -5.85
C SER A 272 -11.85 3.15 -5.63
N ILE A 273 -12.08 2.62 -4.42
CA ILE A 273 -13.35 1.96 -4.06
C ILE A 273 -14.54 2.91 -4.19
N PHE A 274 -14.37 4.17 -3.78
CA PHE A 274 -15.40 5.20 -3.96
C PHE A 274 -15.80 5.36 -5.43
N ALA A 275 -14.84 5.33 -6.37
CA ALA A 275 -15.14 5.28 -7.79
C ALA A 275 -15.77 3.94 -8.22
N LEU A 276 -15.23 2.80 -7.81
CA LEU A 276 -15.74 1.45 -8.15
C LEU A 276 -17.20 1.25 -7.71
N LEU A 277 -17.66 1.90 -6.64
CA LEU A 277 -19.07 1.90 -6.21
C LEU A 277 -20.01 2.62 -7.20
N SER A 278 -19.49 3.35 -8.16
CA SER A 278 -20.25 4.10 -9.18
C SER A 278 -20.02 3.61 -10.62
N ILE A 279 -19.08 2.69 -10.84
CA ILE A 279 -18.76 2.16 -12.17
C ILE A 279 -19.70 0.99 -12.49
N PRO A 280 -20.53 1.04 -13.55
CA PRO A 280 -21.47 -0.03 -13.86
C PRO A 280 -20.82 -1.40 -14.09
N ASP A 281 -19.64 -1.42 -14.71
CA ASP A 281 -18.92 -2.66 -15.08
C ASP A 281 -18.37 -3.44 -13.86
N THR A 282 -18.41 -2.85 -12.66
CA THR A 282 -17.96 -3.51 -11.43
C THR A 282 -19.11 -4.13 -10.62
N LYS A 283 -20.35 -4.03 -11.12
CA LYS A 283 -21.54 -4.59 -10.49
C LYS A 283 -21.38 -6.10 -10.28
N GLY A 284 -21.63 -6.55 -9.06
CA GLY A 284 -21.54 -7.98 -8.69
C GLY A 284 -20.12 -8.49 -8.44
N LEU A 285 -19.08 -7.67 -8.63
CA LEU A 285 -17.72 -8.09 -8.31
C LEU A 285 -17.40 -8.08 -6.81
N PHE A 286 -18.22 -7.39 -6.02
CA PHE A 286 -18.10 -7.28 -4.57
C PHE A 286 -19.47 -7.06 -3.93
N HIS A 287 -19.52 -7.31 -2.62
CA HIS A 287 -20.75 -7.45 -1.85
C HIS A 287 -20.76 -6.58 -0.59
N ARG A 288 -19.61 -5.99 -0.22
CA ARG A 288 -19.42 -5.04 0.89
C ARG A 288 -18.22 -4.14 0.58
N ALA A 289 -18.21 -2.93 1.15
CA ALA A 289 -17.11 -1.98 0.97
C ALA A 289 -16.66 -1.36 2.30
N TRP A 290 -15.35 -1.29 2.55
CA TRP A 290 -14.77 -0.54 3.66
C TRP A 290 -13.73 0.50 3.19
N LEU A 291 -14.05 1.78 3.36
CA LEU A 291 -13.25 2.92 2.89
C LEU A 291 -12.58 3.60 4.08
N MET A 292 -11.25 3.50 4.14
CA MET A 292 -10.43 4.09 5.20
C MET A 292 -9.80 5.37 4.67
N SER A 293 -10.30 6.51 5.13
CA SER A 293 -9.81 7.84 4.79
C SER A 293 -9.81 8.16 3.27
N PRO A 294 -10.92 7.99 2.53
CA PRO A 294 -10.95 8.32 1.10
C PRO A 294 -10.77 9.83 0.87
N SER A 295 -10.31 10.20 -0.32
CA SER A 295 -10.36 11.59 -0.80
C SER A 295 -11.82 11.98 -1.06
N PRO A 296 -12.32 13.09 -0.49
CA PRO A 296 -13.71 13.50 -0.68
C PRO A 296 -14.03 14.03 -2.09
N LYS A 297 -13.03 14.46 -2.86
CA LYS A 297 -13.24 15.00 -4.22
C LYS A 297 -12.81 14.01 -5.31
N PHE A 298 -13.75 13.75 -6.22
CA PHE A 298 -13.53 12.98 -7.45
C PHE A 298 -14.39 13.58 -8.57
N GLU A 299 -13.89 14.63 -9.22
CA GLU A 299 -14.71 15.44 -10.14
C GLU A 299 -13.96 16.00 -11.35
N ARG A 300 -12.63 15.79 -11.44
CA ARG A 300 -11.81 16.39 -12.49
C ARG A 300 -12.16 15.76 -13.85
N PRO A 301 -12.62 16.55 -14.85
CA PRO A 301 -12.97 16.02 -16.16
C PRO A 301 -11.75 15.73 -17.04
N LEU A 302 -11.84 14.72 -17.91
CA LEU A 302 -10.80 14.34 -18.88
C LEU A 302 -10.19 15.53 -19.63
N ALA A 303 -11.02 16.37 -20.25
CA ALA A 303 -10.54 17.51 -21.04
C ALA A 303 -9.71 18.51 -20.22
N GLN A 304 -9.99 18.66 -18.93
CA GLN A 304 -9.18 19.50 -18.06
C GLN A 304 -7.84 18.84 -17.75
N THR A 305 -7.85 17.55 -17.37
CA THR A 305 -6.64 16.81 -17.05
C THR A 305 -5.69 16.69 -18.25
N GLN A 306 -6.22 16.50 -19.46
CA GLN A 306 -5.41 16.46 -20.69
C GLN A 306 -4.65 17.77 -20.91
N ARG A 307 -5.27 18.92 -20.64
CA ARG A 307 -4.60 20.24 -20.69
C ARG A 307 -3.57 20.40 -19.58
N GLU A 308 -3.90 19.98 -18.36
CA GLU A 308 -2.99 20.04 -17.21
C GLU A 308 -1.74 19.18 -17.43
N ASN A 309 -1.85 18.06 -18.16
CA ASN A 309 -0.76 17.13 -18.44
C ASN A 309 0.06 17.47 -19.70
N LEU A 310 -0.16 18.61 -20.37
CA LEU A 310 0.67 19.00 -21.52
C LEU A 310 2.13 19.28 -21.13
N ASP A 311 2.39 19.63 -19.87
CA ASP A 311 3.74 19.78 -19.35
C ASP A 311 4.55 18.47 -19.39
N PHE A 312 3.91 17.33 -19.11
CA PHE A 312 4.53 16.01 -19.26
C PHE A 312 5.01 15.76 -20.70
N LEU A 313 4.22 16.12 -21.72
CA LEU A 313 4.65 16.01 -23.13
C LEU A 313 5.85 16.91 -23.44
N ASN A 314 5.91 18.08 -22.83
CA ASN A 314 7.04 18.99 -23.00
C ASN A 314 8.30 18.46 -22.31
N HIS A 315 8.18 17.93 -21.09
CA HIS A 315 9.31 17.39 -20.32
C HIS A 315 9.88 16.09 -20.91
N THR A 316 9.04 15.25 -21.52
CA THR A 316 9.49 14.04 -22.24
C THR A 316 10.13 14.34 -23.59
N GLY A 317 9.94 15.55 -24.14
CA GLY A 317 10.37 15.90 -25.50
C GLY A 317 9.49 15.32 -26.62
N CYS A 318 8.46 14.51 -26.29
CA CYS A 318 7.55 13.95 -27.29
C CYS A 318 6.52 14.95 -27.83
N GLY A 319 6.39 16.16 -27.24
CA GLY A 319 5.39 17.17 -27.61
C GLY A 319 5.66 17.97 -28.91
N GLN A 320 6.75 17.73 -29.64
CA GLN A 320 7.19 18.51 -30.81
C GLN A 320 6.52 18.08 -32.13
N ALA A 321 5.23 17.77 -32.12
CA ALA A 321 4.57 17.14 -33.27
C ALA A 321 3.24 17.83 -33.65
N SER A 322 3.10 18.14 -34.95
CA SER A 322 1.89 18.64 -35.61
C SER A 322 0.64 17.78 -35.30
N PRO A 323 -0.61 18.26 -35.47
CA PRO A 323 -1.81 17.41 -35.37
C PRO A 323 -1.75 16.10 -36.19
N ASP A 324 -1.07 16.11 -37.34
CA ASP A 324 -0.80 14.91 -38.17
C ASP A 324 0.25 13.96 -37.57
N ALA A 325 0.99 14.41 -36.56
CA ALA A 325 2.06 13.69 -35.90
C ALA A 325 1.60 12.98 -34.60
N SER A 326 0.28 12.85 -34.40
CA SER A 326 -0.30 12.06 -33.31
C SER A 326 0.26 10.63 -33.22
N LYS A 327 0.54 10.01 -34.37
CA LYS A 327 1.16 8.68 -34.43
C LYS A 327 2.64 8.72 -33.98
N GLU A 328 3.39 9.73 -34.41
CA GLU A 328 4.80 9.92 -34.02
C GLU A 328 4.93 10.23 -32.52
N VAL A 329 4.03 11.03 -31.95
CA VAL A 329 3.97 11.29 -30.51
C VAL A 329 3.70 9.99 -29.75
N LEU A 330 2.72 9.20 -30.20
CA LEU A 330 2.40 7.93 -29.56
C LEU A 330 3.60 6.97 -29.61
N GLU A 331 4.22 6.82 -30.78
CA GLU A 331 5.44 6.03 -30.96
C GLU A 331 6.56 6.53 -30.03
N CYS A 332 6.81 7.84 -29.96
CA CYS A 332 7.78 8.43 -29.04
C CYS A 332 7.50 8.03 -27.59
N LEU A 333 6.25 8.21 -27.13
CA LEU A 333 5.83 7.89 -25.77
C LEU A 333 5.99 6.39 -25.44
N HIS A 334 5.69 5.50 -26.38
CA HIS A 334 5.87 4.05 -26.21
C HIS A 334 7.35 3.63 -26.15
N HIS A 335 8.27 4.42 -26.71
CA HIS A 335 9.71 4.15 -26.68
C HIS A 335 10.45 4.77 -25.49
N LEU A 336 9.81 5.63 -24.69
CA LEU A 336 10.44 6.20 -23.49
C LEU A 336 10.90 5.12 -22.51
N ALA A 337 12.02 5.34 -21.83
CA ALA A 337 12.38 4.51 -20.68
C ALA A 337 11.42 4.80 -19.51
N PRO A 338 11.14 3.83 -18.63
CA PRO A 338 10.31 4.06 -17.45
C PRO A 338 10.81 5.20 -16.55
N GLU A 339 12.14 5.36 -16.44
CA GLU A 339 12.80 6.45 -15.72
C GLU A 339 12.42 7.81 -16.31
N ASP A 340 12.49 7.96 -17.65
CA ASP A 340 12.17 9.20 -18.36
C ASP A 340 10.71 9.61 -18.17
N ILE A 341 9.80 8.63 -18.14
CA ILE A 341 8.38 8.84 -17.86
C ILE A 341 8.21 9.39 -16.43
N LEU A 342 8.91 8.79 -15.46
CA LEU A 342 8.75 9.17 -14.05
C LEU A 342 9.37 10.54 -13.75
N ASP A 343 10.51 10.85 -14.37
CA ASP A 343 11.21 12.13 -14.22
C ASP A 343 10.47 13.29 -14.88
N ALA A 344 9.69 13.02 -15.93
CA ALA A 344 8.89 14.04 -16.63
C ALA A 344 7.64 14.50 -15.84
N LEU A 345 7.27 13.81 -14.77
CA LEU A 345 6.09 14.12 -13.98
C LEU A 345 6.24 15.44 -13.19
N PRO A 346 5.21 16.29 -13.18
CA PRO A 346 5.15 17.47 -12.31
C PRO A 346 4.76 17.06 -10.89
N TRP A 347 5.71 16.44 -10.17
CA TRP A 347 5.50 15.78 -8.87
C TRP A 347 4.80 16.66 -7.83
N ASP A 348 5.20 17.91 -7.68
CA ASP A 348 4.60 18.82 -6.70
C ASP A 348 3.10 19.06 -6.96
N ALA A 349 2.70 19.10 -8.23
CA ALA A 349 1.31 19.31 -8.62
C ALA A 349 0.45 18.04 -8.47
N TRP A 350 1.04 16.85 -8.69
CA TRP A 350 0.36 15.55 -8.61
C TRP A 350 0.24 15.04 -7.17
N GLU A 351 1.28 15.21 -6.34
CA GLU A 351 1.20 14.83 -4.92
C GLU A 351 0.52 15.89 -4.04
N ASN A 352 0.57 17.15 -4.46
CA ASN A 352 0.00 18.29 -3.77
C ASN A 352 0.34 18.34 -2.27
N PRO A 353 1.61 18.53 -1.86
CA PRO A 353 2.00 18.51 -0.45
C PRO A 353 1.26 19.54 0.43
N GLN A 354 0.61 20.55 -0.16
CA GLN A 354 -0.24 21.52 0.55
C GLN A 354 -1.46 20.90 1.24
N PHE A 355 -1.82 19.64 0.94
CA PHE A 355 -2.92 18.96 1.62
C PHE A 355 -2.71 18.81 3.13
N GLN A 356 -1.47 18.87 3.63
CA GLN A 356 -1.13 18.84 5.06
C GLN A 356 -1.43 20.19 5.77
N HIS A 357 -1.84 21.21 5.02
CA HIS A 357 -1.99 22.58 5.49
C HIS A 357 -3.37 23.19 5.17
N LEU A 358 -3.70 24.29 5.85
CA LEU A 358 -4.79 25.17 5.45
C LEU A 358 -4.54 25.72 4.03
N PRO A 359 -5.60 25.89 3.22
CA PRO A 359 -5.45 26.28 1.84
C PRO A 359 -4.90 27.69 1.67
N GLU A 360 -4.30 27.92 0.51
CA GLU A 360 -3.90 29.25 0.06
C GLU A 360 -4.84 29.76 -1.03
N ARG A 361 -5.09 31.07 -1.06
CA ARG A 361 -5.94 31.65 -2.10
C ARG A 361 -5.28 31.50 -3.47
N GLY A 362 -5.97 30.85 -4.40
CA GLY A 362 -5.43 30.52 -5.72
C GLY A 362 -4.70 29.17 -5.77
N GLU A 363 -4.71 28.39 -4.68
CA GLU A 363 -4.26 27.01 -4.69
C GLU A 363 -5.04 26.20 -5.73
N THR A 364 -4.31 25.47 -6.57
CA THR A 364 -4.89 24.53 -7.54
C THR A 364 -4.36 23.13 -7.26
N SER A 365 -5.24 22.14 -7.33
CA SER A 365 -4.90 20.73 -7.17
C SER A 365 -5.13 19.98 -8.48
N ARG A 366 -4.20 19.12 -8.90
CA ARG A 366 -4.48 18.15 -9.97
C ARG A 366 -5.20 16.93 -9.42
N ALA A 367 -5.82 16.16 -10.30
CA ALA A 367 -6.39 14.86 -9.95
C ALA A 367 -5.77 13.79 -10.85
N LEU A 368 -5.48 12.63 -10.27
CA LEU A 368 -4.95 11.51 -11.04
C LEU A 368 -6.06 10.68 -11.68
N ALA A 369 -7.02 10.24 -10.88
CA ALA A 369 -8.21 9.57 -11.38
C ALA A 369 -9.29 10.61 -11.75
N ILE A 370 -9.90 10.38 -12.90
CA ILE A 370 -10.68 11.39 -13.60
C ILE A 370 -12.07 10.91 -13.95
N VAL A 371 -12.98 11.86 -14.13
CA VAL A 371 -14.27 11.63 -14.78
C VAL A 371 -14.03 11.66 -16.28
N ASP A 372 -13.91 10.49 -16.88
CA ASP A 372 -13.59 10.34 -18.30
C ASP A 372 -14.83 10.21 -19.21
N GLY A 373 -16.02 10.13 -18.61
CA GLY A 373 -17.28 10.00 -19.35
C GLY A 373 -17.48 8.61 -19.98
N VAL A 374 -16.56 7.68 -19.75
CA VAL A 374 -16.57 6.34 -20.34
C VAL A 374 -16.48 5.28 -19.26
N PHE A 375 -15.32 5.13 -18.61
CA PHE A 375 -15.15 4.15 -17.54
C PHE A 375 -15.68 4.68 -16.20
N VAL A 376 -15.32 5.92 -15.88
CA VAL A 376 -15.92 6.72 -14.81
C VAL A 376 -16.83 7.75 -15.47
N ALA A 377 -18.08 7.34 -15.72
CA ALA A 377 -19.03 8.12 -16.50
C ALA A 377 -19.34 9.51 -15.92
N GLN A 378 -19.33 9.64 -14.59
CA GLN A 378 -19.60 10.90 -13.90
C GLN A 378 -18.97 10.89 -12.50
N GLN A 379 -18.93 12.07 -11.85
CA GLN A 379 -18.53 12.18 -10.44
C GLN A 379 -19.32 11.17 -9.57
N PRO A 380 -18.66 10.34 -8.74
CA PRO A 380 -19.31 9.24 -8.03
C PRO A 380 -20.53 9.65 -7.17
N VAL A 381 -20.45 10.76 -6.43
CA VAL A 381 -21.59 11.29 -5.65
C VAL A 381 -22.79 11.62 -6.56
N LEU A 382 -22.52 12.20 -7.73
CA LEU A 382 -23.58 12.48 -8.70
C LEU A 382 -24.12 11.17 -9.29
N ALA A 383 -23.24 10.17 -9.51
CA ALA A 383 -23.62 8.85 -10.04
C ALA A 383 -24.66 8.19 -9.15
N TRP A 384 -24.40 8.19 -7.85
CA TRP A 384 -25.31 7.67 -6.85
C TRP A 384 -26.65 8.39 -6.87
N LYS A 385 -26.66 9.73 -6.93
CA LYS A 385 -27.92 10.50 -7.05
C LYS A 385 -28.72 10.14 -8.31
N HIS A 386 -28.05 9.77 -9.39
CA HIS A 386 -28.65 9.27 -10.64
C HIS A 386 -28.92 7.75 -10.63
N GLN A 387 -28.88 7.09 -9.47
CA GLN A 387 -29.11 5.66 -9.31
C GLN A 387 -28.08 4.75 -10.02
N MET A 388 -26.91 5.29 -10.38
CA MET A 388 -25.76 4.53 -10.84
C MET A 388 -24.88 4.19 -9.64
N VAL A 389 -25.29 3.16 -8.91
CA VAL A 389 -24.64 2.71 -7.68
C VAL A 389 -24.59 1.19 -7.61
N ASN A 390 -23.42 0.69 -7.24
CA ASN A 390 -23.24 -0.69 -6.80
C ASN A 390 -23.58 -0.76 -5.31
N ASP A 391 -24.87 -0.88 -5.02
CA ASP A 391 -25.45 -0.82 -3.68
C ASP A 391 -25.05 -2.04 -2.84
N VAL A 392 -24.15 -1.81 -1.88
CA VAL A 392 -23.64 -2.80 -0.93
C VAL A 392 -23.50 -2.16 0.46
N PRO A 393 -23.51 -2.95 1.55
CA PRO A 393 -23.16 -2.43 2.88
C PRO A 393 -21.83 -1.69 2.84
N LEU A 394 -21.83 -0.48 3.42
CA LEU A 394 -20.71 0.45 3.36
C LEU A 394 -20.24 0.81 4.77
N LEU A 395 -18.97 0.56 5.08
CA LEU A 395 -18.27 1.13 6.22
C LEU A 395 -17.31 2.21 5.70
N ILE A 396 -17.45 3.45 6.15
CA ILE A 396 -16.60 4.56 5.69
C ILE A 396 -16.09 5.35 6.89
N GLY A 397 -14.82 5.72 6.89
CA GLY A 397 -14.30 6.46 8.03
C GLY A 397 -13.01 7.22 7.78
N ASN A 398 -12.57 7.87 8.85
CA ASN A 398 -11.38 8.71 8.89
C ASN A 398 -10.64 8.49 10.20
N MET A 399 -9.39 8.94 10.22
CA MET A 399 -8.69 9.23 11.46
C MET A 399 -9.02 10.67 11.91
N ALA A 400 -8.91 10.98 13.20
CA ALA A 400 -9.23 12.31 13.72
C ALA A 400 -8.24 13.38 13.26
N GLN A 401 -6.98 12.98 13.03
CA GLN A 401 -5.99 13.80 12.35
C GLN A 401 -5.63 13.11 11.03
N GLU A 402 -6.16 13.60 9.92
CA GLU A 402 -5.88 13.08 8.57
C GLU A 402 -4.52 13.55 8.02
N VAL A 403 -3.79 14.32 8.83
CA VAL A 403 -2.44 14.83 8.57
C VAL A 403 -1.42 14.09 9.45
N TRP A 404 -0.16 14.10 9.01
CA TRP A 404 0.95 13.41 9.69
C TRP A 404 1.72 14.35 10.62
N GLY A 405 1.50 15.66 10.48
CA GLY A 405 2.31 16.70 11.11
C GLY A 405 3.61 16.93 10.33
N ASP A 406 4.11 18.17 10.38
CA ASP A 406 5.42 18.53 9.84
C ASP A 406 6.05 19.67 10.65
N ALA A 407 7.30 19.98 10.35
CA ALA A 407 8.07 21.01 11.06
C ALA A 407 7.53 22.45 10.87
N LYS A 408 6.55 22.67 9.98
CA LYS A 408 5.92 23.97 9.74
C LYS A 408 4.66 24.17 10.59
N MET A 409 4.22 23.15 11.34
CA MET A 409 3.13 23.28 12.28
C MET A 409 3.51 24.21 13.45
N PRO A 410 2.58 25.02 13.96
CA PRO A 410 2.85 26.00 15.01
C PRO A 410 3.15 25.31 16.33
N SER A 411 4.17 25.81 17.04
CA SER A 411 4.55 25.30 18.38
C SER A 411 3.98 26.13 19.54
N THR A 412 3.51 27.34 19.25
CA THR A 412 2.89 28.25 20.23
C THR A 412 1.51 28.70 19.76
N TRP A 413 0.67 29.17 20.69
CA TRP A 413 -0.65 29.71 20.34
C TRP A 413 -0.56 31.01 19.53
N ASP A 414 0.48 31.82 19.76
CA ASP A 414 0.74 33.03 18.95
C ASP A 414 1.07 32.66 17.49
N ASP A 415 1.92 31.65 17.29
CA ASP A 415 2.23 31.13 15.95
C ASP A 415 1.00 30.53 15.28
N TYR A 416 0.17 29.81 16.04
CA TYR A 416 -1.07 29.22 15.55
C TYR A 416 -2.04 30.30 15.07
N ASP A 417 -2.30 31.32 15.90
CA ASP A 417 -3.19 32.42 15.56
C ASP A 417 -2.66 33.21 14.35
N ALA A 418 -1.35 33.47 14.30
CA ALA A 418 -0.71 34.15 13.17
C ALA A 418 -0.82 33.33 11.88
N TYR A 419 -0.60 32.02 11.95
CA TYR A 419 -0.72 31.10 10.82
C TYR A 419 -2.15 31.05 10.29
N VAL A 420 -3.14 30.89 11.18
CA VAL A 420 -4.56 30.81 10.80
C VAL A 420 -5.02 32.13 10.16
N ARG A 421 -4.64 33.29 10.71
CA ARG A 421 -4.90 34.61 10.09
C ARG A 421 -4.28 34.71 8.70
N HIS A 422 -2.99 34.39 8.58
CA HIS A 422 -2.27 34.45 7.32
C HIS A 422 -2.93 33.60 6.22
N LYS A 423 -3.41 32.41 6.57
CA LYS A 423 -4.04 31.49 5.61
C LYS A 423 -5.50 31.83 5.29
N LEU A 424 -6.30 32.22 6.29
CA LEU A 424 -7.76 32.33 6.12
C LEU A 424 -8.27 33.75 5.81
N ASP A 425 -7.63 34.80 6.32
CA ASP A 425 -8.07 36.18 6.06
C ASP A 425 -8.03 36.60 4.59
N PRO A 426 -7.12 36.07 3.73
CA PRO A 426 -7.15 36.34 2.29
C PRO A 426 -8.44 35.87 1.59
N PHE A 427 -9.17 34.91 2.15
CA PHE A 427 -10.44 34.42 1.61
C PHE A 427 -11.62 35.30 1.99
N GLN A 428 -11.73 35.62 3.28
CA GLN A 428 -12.81 36.44 3.81
C GLN A 428 -12.41 37.09 5.14
N ALA A 429 -12.83 38.34 5.34
CA ALA A 429 -12.66 39.03 6.61
C ALA A 429 -13.31 38.23 7.76
N ASN A 430 -12.60 38.16 8.90
CA ASN A 430 -13.00 37.46 10.12
C ASN A 430 -13.12 35.92 10.01
N MET A 431 -12.75 35.31 8.87
CA MET A 431 -12.76 33.84 8.75
C MET A 431 -11.81 33.19 9.75
N SER A 432 -10.64 33.77 9.96
CA SER A 432 -9.67 33.31 10.96
C SER A 432 -10.23 33.38 12.37
N GLU A 433 -10.89 34.49 12.74
CA GLU A 433 -11.54 34.65 14.05
C GLU A 433 -12.61 33.59 14.30
N MET A 434 -13.46 33.34 13.31
CA MET A 434 -14.51 32.30 13.39
C MET A 434 -13.89 30.90 13.47
N ALA A 435 -12.84 30.61 12.71
CA ALA A 435 -12.13 29.34 12.78
C ALA A 435 -11.48 29.16 14.16
N VAL A 436 -10.78 30.16 14.68
CA VAL A 436 -10.18 30.10 16.03
C VAL A 436 -11.25 29.91 17.10
N GLN A 437 -12.45 30.50 16.98
CA GLN A 437 -13.55 30.24 17.91
C GLN A 437 -14.08 28.80 17.87
N LEU A 438 -14.14 28.18 16.69
CA LEU A 438 -14.61 26.79 16.52
C LEU A 438 -13.60 25.75 16.99
N TYR A 439 -12.32 26.08 16.87
CA TYR A 439 -11.22 25.18 17.22
C TYR A 439 -10.68 25.45 18.62
N GLY A 440 -10.73 26.67 19.14
CA GLY A 440 -10.36 27.02 20.51
C GLY A 440 -8.85 26.90 20.81
N HIS A 441 -8.47 27.34 22.00
CA HIS A 441 -7.15 27.13 22.60
C HIS A 441 -7.21 26.08 23.73
N ASP A 442 -8.17 25.15 23.63
CA ASP A 442 -8.46 24.15 24.67
C ASP A 442 -7.23 23.25 24.91
N GLN A 443 -7.24 22.41 25.97
CA GLN A 443 -6.09 21.67 26.56
C GLN A 443 -5.19 20.79 25.64
N ALA A 444 -5.39 20.82 24.33
CA ALA A 444 -4.48 20.28 23.33
C ALA A 444 -3.30 21.22 23.02
N LEU A 445 -2.30 20.71 22.29
CA LEU A 445 -1.18 21.51 21.78
C LEU A 445 -1.60 22.28 20.49
N PRO A 446 -0.98 23.43 20.17
CA PRO A 446 -1.37 24.24 19.00
C PRO A 446 -1.28 23.50 17.66
N ASP A 447 -0.26 22.66 17.50
CA ASP A 447 -0.04 21.79 16.34
C ASP A 447 -1.17 20.73 16.18
N TYR A 448 -1.60 20.10 17.27
CA TYR A 448 -2.73 19.19 17.31
C TYR A 448 -4.03 19.89 16.88
N GLN A 449 -4.21 21.12 17.34
CA GLN A 449 -5.42 21.88 17.03
C GLN A 449 -5.46 22.28 15.55
N LEU A 450 -4.32 22.73 15.00
CA LEU A 450 -4.21 23.00 13.58
C LEU A 450 -4.40 21.72 12.75
N ALA A 451 -3.78 20.61 13.14
CA ALA A 451 -3.95 19.32 12.48
C ALA A 451 -5.42 18.91 12.40
N SER A 452 -6.18 19.10 13.50
CA SER A 452 -7.62 18.83 13.53
C SER A 452 -8.41 19.77 12.62
N MET A 453 -8.05 21.05 12.59
CA MET A 453 -8.67 22.05 11.68
C MET A 453 -8.46 21.70 10.21
N VAL A 454 -7.22 21.37 9.83
CA VAL A 454 -6.89 20.95 8.47
C VAL A 454 -7.61 19.65 8.13
N SER A 455 -7.68 18.69 9.05
CA SER A 455 -8.32 17.39 8.83
C SER A 455 -9.82 17.52 8.56
N ASP A 456 -10.51 18.37 9.31
CA ASP A 456 -11.92 18.67 9.09
C ASP A 456 -12.15 19.26 7.69
N LEU A 457 -11.39 20.31 7.34
CA LEU A 457 -11.51 21.02 6.06
C LEU A 457 -11.17 20.12 4.87
N ARG A 458 -10.03 19.42 4.93
CA ARG A 458 -9.46 18.67 3.81
C ARG A 458 -10.11 17.30 3.63
N ALA A 459 -10.62 16.66 4.69
CA ALA A 459 -11.03 15.25 4.62
C ALA A 459 -12.36 14.96 5.34
N ILE A 460 -12.41 15.12 6.67
CA ILE A 460 -13.47 14.54 7.51
C ILE A 460 -14.85 15.07 7.11
N CYS A 461 -14.99 16.37 6.89
CA CYS A 461 -16.27 16.97 6.51
C CYS A 461 -16.75 16.53 5.12
N GLY A 462 -15.82 16.30 4.19
CA GLY A 462 -16.19 15.79 2.87
C GLY A 462 -16.59 14.34 2.86
N VAL A 463 -15.87 13.52 3.62
CA VAL A 463 -16.24 12.10 3.79
C VAL A 463 -17.57 11.97 4.53
N ASP A 464 -17.89 12.88 5.45
CA ASP A 464 -19.22 12.98 6.07
C ASP A 464 -20.31 13.30 5.03
N GLU A 465 -20.08 14.23 4.10
CA GLU A 465 -21.03 14.50 3.00
C GLU A 465 -21.17 13.31 2.02
N ILE A 466 -20.08 12.58 1.72
CA ILE A 466 -20.15 11.32 0.96
C ILE A 466 -21.05 10.32 1.68
N ALA A 467 -20.85 10.12 2.99
CA ALA A 467 -21.63 9.18 3.78
C ALA A 467 -23.12 9.58 3.87
N LYS A 468 -23.43 10.88 3.93
CA LYS A 468 -24.81 11.41 3.87
C LYS A 468 -25.48 11.09 2.54
N VAL A 469 -24.77 11.30 1.43
CA VAL A 469 -25.35 10.97 0.12
C VAL A 469 -25.53 9.46 -0.01
N ALA A 470 -24.53 8.66 0.37
CA ALA A 470 -24.64 7.20 0.38
C ALA A 470 -25.86 6.75 1.19
N ALA A 471 -26.03 7.20 2.43
CA ALA A 471 -27.15 6.81 3.28
C ALA A 471 -28.52 7.28 2.75
N SER A 472 -28.56 8.32 1.92
CA SER A 472 -29.80 8.78 1.27
C SER A 472 -30.17 8.01 0.00
N VAL A 473 -29.21 7.29 -0.60
CA VAL A 473 -29.36 6.61 -1.89
C VAL A 473 -29.34 5.08 -1.75
N PHE A 474 -28.44 4.55 -0.92
CA PHE A 474 -28.19 3.12 -0.77
C PHE A 474 -29.38 2.51 -0.03
N LYS A 475 -29.80 1.33 -0.49
CA LYS A 475 -30.75 0.49 0.27
C LYS A 475 -30.01 -0.31 1.33
N SER A 476 -28.72 -0.56 1.11
CA SER A 476 -27.83 -1.20 2.06
C SER A 476 -27.45 -0.27 3.22
N PRO A 477 -27.12 -0.82 4.40
CA PRO A 477 -26.70 -0.02 5.55
C PRO A 477 -25.38 0.70 5.29
N VAL A 478 -25.30 1.95 5.78
CA VAL A 478 -24.09 2.78 5.78
C VAL A 478 -23.67 3.02 7.23
N PHE A 479 -22.40 2.73 7.54
CA PHE A 479 -21.77 2.96 8.83
C PHE A 479 -20.63 3.96 8.68
N ARG A 480 -20.55 4.93 9.59
CA ARG A 480 -19.55 6.02 9.55
C ARG A 480 -18.78 6.09 10.87
N TYR A 481 -17.45 6.18 10.80
CA TYR A 481 -16.57 6.28 11.99
C TYR A 481 -15.48 7.34 11.87
N VAL A 482 -15.06 7.94 12.99
CA VAL A 482 -13.83 8.75 13.08
C VAL A 482 -13.00 8.17 14.21
N ALA A 483 -11.83 7.63 13.90
CA ALA A 483 -10.97 6.99 14.88
C ALA A 483 -10.03 8.01 15.54
N ALA A 484 -9.96 8.00 16.87
CA ALA A 484 -9.08 8.88 17.65
C ALA A 484 -8.34 8.10 18.75
N PRO A 485 -7.53 7.08 18.40
CA PRO A 485 -6.71 6.39 19.37
C PRO A 485 -5.68 7.35 19.99
N HIS A 486 -5.42 7.20 21.29
CA HIS A 486 -4.36 7.92 21.98
C HIS A 486 -3.11 7.01 22.05
N MET A 487 -2.17 7.16 21.11
CA MET A 487 -0.89 6.44 21.18
C MET A 487 0.17 7.34 21.83
N LEU A 488 0.58 7.01 23.07
CA LEU A 488 1.47 7.84 23.88
C LEU A 488 2.98 7.64 23.64
N ASP A 489 3.38 6.80 22.69
CA ASP A 489 4.80 6.50 22.49
C ASP A 489 5.04 6.10 21.03
N THR A 490 5.06 7.10 20.13
CA THR A 490 5.60 6.91 18.80
C THR A 490 7.08 7.31 18.82
N LYS A 491 7.95 6.57 18.13
CA LYS A 491 9.34 6.99 17.83
C LYS A 491 9.43 8.40 17.21
N HIS A 492 8.30 8.96 16.77
CA HIS A 492 8.15 10.24 16.10
C HIS A 492 7.56 11.35 16.99
N ASN A 493 7.35 11.08 18.29
CA ASN A 493 6.88 12.07 19.26
C ASN A 493 5.54 12.75 18.89
N THR A 494 4.68 12.08 18.10
CA THR A 494 3.36 12.59 17.69
C THR A 494 2.27 12.02 18.57
N THR A 495 1.37 12.87 19.08
CA THR A 495 0.15 12.48 19.82
C THR A 495 -1.07 12.31 18.91
N TYR A 496 -0.90 12.45 17.58
CA TYR A 496 -1.98 12.44 16.61
C TYR A 496 -2.53 11.05 16.34
N ALA A 497 -3.85 10.98 16.14
CA ALA A 497 -4.48 9.88 15.43
C ALA A 497 -4.30 10.12 13.92
N PHE A 498 -3.08 9.91 13.41
CA PHE A 498 -2.71 10.23 12.02
C PHE A 498 -3.33 9.26 11.00
N ARG A 499 -3.45 9.73 9.74
CA ARG A 499 -3.98 8.97 8.60
C ARG A 499 -3.32 7.61 8.40
N GLY A 500 -4.12 6.55 8.30
CA GLY A 500 -3.66 5.18 8.03
C GLY A 500 -3.35 4.35 9.28
N MET A 501 -3.50 4.91 10.49
CA MET A 501 -3.36 4.16 11.74
C MET A 501 -4.38 3.03 11.89
N ASP A 502 -5.57 3.18 11.34
CA ASP A 502 -6.58 2.13 11.29
C ASP A 502 -6.13 0.94 10.43
N ALA A 503 -5.42 1.19 9.32
CA ALA A 503 -4.82 0.14 8.49
C ALA A 503 -3.66 -0.56 9.23
N LEU A 504 -2.79 0.22 9.88
CA LEU A 504 -1.72 -0.31 10.74
C LEU A 504 -2.29 -1.18 11.85
N ALA A 505 -3.36 -0.72 12.51
CA ALA A 505 -4.03 -1.46 13.57
C ALA A 505 -4.64 -2.75 13.06
N PHE A 506 -5.33 -2.71 11.92
CA PHE A 506 -5.94 -3.87 11.31
C PHE A 506 -4.90 -4.95 10.96
N PHE A 507 -3.85 -4.59 10.22
CA PHE A 507 -2.82 -5.53 9.75
C PHE A 507 -1.75 -5.90 10.79
N GLY A 508 -1.74 -5.23 11.96
CA GLY A 508 -0.76 -5.47 13.02
C GLY A 508 0.56 -4.72 12.84
N GLY A 509 0.60 -3.70 11.98
CA GLY A 509 1.75 -2.82 11.74
C GLY A 509 2.06 -1.84 12.87
N VAL A 510 1.20 -1.71 13.89
CA VAL A 510 1.43 -0.81 15.05
C VAL A 510 2.79 -1.06 15.72
N LYS A 511 3.30 -2.30 15.70
CA LYS A 511 4.61 -2.66 16.27
C LYS A 511 5.79 -1.96 15.59
N ALA A 512 5.65 -1.46 14.36
CA ALA A 512 6.68 -0.68 13.69
C ALA A 512 6.88 0.70 14.36
N PHE A 513 5.82 1.25 14.95
CA PHE A 513 5.78 2.59 15.51
C PHE A 513 6.01 2.63 17.02
N THR A 514 5.66 1.55 17.72
CA THR A 514 5.93 1.38 19.14
C THR A 514 6.40 -0.04 19.47
N SER A 515 7.49 -0.15 20.23
CA SER A 515 7.96 -1.44 20.76
C SER A 515 7.23 -1.85 22.04
N LYS A 516 6.45 -0.94 22.65
CA LYS A 516 5.71 -1.14 23.90
C LYS A 516 4.26 -0.63 23.77
N PRO A 517 3.39 -1.32 23.01
CA PRO A 517 1.99 -0.92 22.91
C PRO A 517 1.36 -0.79 24.30
N THR A 518 0.58 0.25 24.52
CA THR A 518 -0.21 0.46 25.74
C THR A 518 -1.46 -0.45 25.74
N ASP A 519 -2.19 -0.50 26.86
CA ASP A 519 -3.50 -1.18 26.88
C ASP A 519 -4.52 -0.51 25.95
N ASN A 520 -4.41 0.80 25.77
CA ASN A 520 -5.27 1.55 24.86
C ASN A 520 -4.99 1.19 23.40
N ASP A 521 -3.72 1.03 23.03
CA ASP A 521 -3.32 0.60 21.68
C ASP A 521 -3.84 -0.81 21.39
N ARG A 522 -3.69 -1.72 22.35
CA ARG A 522 -4.23 -3.10 22.25
C ARG A 522 -5.74 -3.10 22.10
N LYS A 523 -6.46 -2.28 22.88
CA LYS A 523 -7.92 -2.14 22.79
C LYS A 523 -8.34 -1.58 21.44
N PHE A 524 -7.65 -0.56 20.92
CA PHE A 524 -7.95 0.00 19.59
C PHE A 524 -7.79 -1.03 18.47
N VAL A 525 -6.66 -1.76 18.46
CA VAL A 525 -6.41 -2.86 17.50
C VAL A 525 -7.50 -3.91 17.58
N LYS A 526 -7.88 -4.32 18.79
CA LYS A 526 -8.96 -5.30 19.00
C LYS A 526 -10.30 -4.77 18.48
N ASN A 527 -10.67 -3.54 18.83
CA ASN A 527 -11.95 -2.94 18.44
C ASN A 527 -12.10 -2.84 16.93
N ILE A 528 -11.06 -2.37 16.20
CA ILE A 528 -11.10 -2.33 14.73
C ILE A 528 -11.31 -3.72 14.15
N ARG A 529 -10.56 -4.73 14.64
CA ARG A 529 -10.67 -6.09 14.12
C ARG A 529 -12.05 -6.71 14.38
N ASP A 530 -12.61 -6.48 15.57
CA ASP A 530 -13.93 -6.98 15.93
C ASP A 530 -15.03 -6.35 15.05
N VAL A 531 -15.00 -5.03 14.89
CA VAL A 531 -15.92 -4.27 14.04
C VAL A 531 -15.87 -4.76 12.60
N VAL A 532 -14.66 -4.88 12.04
CA VAL A 532 -14.46 -5.31 10.65
C VAL A 532 -14.87 -6.78 10.48
N ALA A 533 -14.56 -7.65 11.44
CA ALA A 533 -14.98 -9.04 11.39
C ALA A 533 -16.52 -9.17 11.32
N GLN A 534 -17.23 -8.43 12.17
CA GLN A 534 -18.70 -8.40 12.19
C GLN A 534 -19.28 -7.84 10.88
N PHE A 535 -18.78 -6.67 10.46
CA PHE A 535 -19.21 -6.01 9.23
C PHE A 535 -19.03 -6.92 8.01
N THR A 536 -17.86 -7.53 7.87
CA THR A 536 -17.50 -8.29 6.65
C THR A 536 -18.25 -9.61 6.53
N SER A 537 -18.68 -10.21 7.65
CA SER A 537 -19.51 -11.41 7.62
C SER A 537 -20.96 -11.14 7.27
N ASN A 538 -21.56 -10.10 7.85
CA ASN A 538 -23.02 -9.93 7.82
C ASN A 538 -23.50 -8.65 7.13
N GLY A 539 -22.59 -7.72 6.82
CA GLY A 539 -22.94 -6.38 6.34
C GLY A 539 -23.58 -5.51 7.42
N GLN A 540 -23.45 -5.92 8.68
CA GLN A 540 -24.07 -5.32 9.86
C GLN A 540 -23.05 -5.26 10.98
N ILE A 541 -23.18 -4.27 11.87
CA ILE A 541 -22.34 -4.16 13.05
C ILE A 541 -23.26 -4.10 14.28
N PRO A 542 -23.40 -5.20 15.05
CA PRO A 542 -24.28 -5.26 16.21
C PRO A 542 -24.05 -4.10 17.19
N GLY A 543 -25.12 -3.42 17.57
CA GLY A 543 -25.05 -2.26 18.48
C GLY A 543 -24.60 -0.95 17.83
N TRP A 544 -24.35 -0.95 16.52
CA TRP A 544 -24.07 0.26 15.74
C TRP A 544 -25.28 0.59 14.87
N GLU A 545 -25.90 1.74 15.09
CA GLU A 545 -27.00 2.21 14.25
C GLU A 545 -26.49 2.68 12.88
N THR A 546 -27.31 2.48 11.85
CA THR A 546 -27.02 2.97 10.50
C THR A 546 -27.05 4.49 10.46
N PHE A 547 -26.13 5.07 9.69
CA PHE A 547 -26.14 6.49 9.38
C PHE A 547 -27.40 6.85 8.56
N PRO A 548 -28.11 7.98 8.81
CA PRO A 548 -27.74 9.10 9.70
C PRO A 548 -28.52 9.20 11.05
N THR A 549 -29.36 8.23 11.43
CA THR A 549 -30.52 8.47 12.33
C THR A 549 -30.28 8.73 13.84
N LYS A 550 -29.10 8.51 14.43
CA LYS A 550 -28.51 9.29 15.56
C LYS A 550 -27.14 8.69 15.95
N THR A 551 -26.21 9.55 16.39
CA THR A 551 -24.79 9.25 16.67
C THR A 551 -23.99 8.71 15.48
N GLY A 552 -24.24 9.31 14.31
CA GLY A 552 -23.70 9.00 13.00
C GLY A 552 -22.19 9.14 12.76
N ILE A 553 -21.36 9.17 13.78
CA ILE A 553 -19.93 8.92 13.67
C ILE A 553 -19.57 8.16 14.95
N GLN A 554 -19.28 6.86 14.87
CA GLN A 554 -18.75 6.17 16.05
C GLN A 554 -17.28 6.56 16.20
N THR A 555 -16.96 7.20 17.32
CA THR A 555 -15.56 7.42 17.65
C THR A 555 -14.97 6.11 18.14
N LEU A 556 -14.07 5.52 17.36
CA LEU A 556 -13.22 4.45 17.87
C LEU A 556 -12.15 5.10 18.76
N SER A 557 -12.57 5.51 19.95
CA SER A 557 -11.76 6.16 20.98
C SER A 557 -12.12 5.62 22.37
N ILE A 558 -11.18 5.76 23.30
CA ILE A 558 -11.37 5.42 24.70
C ILE A 558 -11.76 6.67 25.51
N GLN A 559 -11.36 7.88 25.07
CA GLN A 559 -11.68 9.16 25.70
C GLN A 559 -11.54 10.27 24.65
N LEU A 560 -12.59 11.09 24.45
CA LEU A 560 -12.62 12.50 23.98
C LEU A 560 -13.99 12.81 23.32
N PRO A 561 -14.94 13.46 24.03
CA PRO A 561 -16.07 14.10 23.36
C PRO A 561 -15.56 15.26 22.48
N GLY A 562 -16.14 15.44 21.28
CA GLY A 562 -15.83 16.58 20.39
C GLY A 562 -14.82 16.32 19.26
N VAL A 563 -14.43 15.06 19.00
CA VAL A 563 -13.54 14.69 17.89
C VAL A 563 -14.12 15.07 16.53
N PHE A 564 -15.41 14.80 16.30
CA PHE A 564 -16.12 15.29 15.13
C PHE A 564 -16.91 16.55 15.50
N LYS A 565 -16.76 17.60 14.70
CA LYS A 565 -17.39 18.91 14.92
C LYS A 565 -18.39 19.23 13.79
N PRO A 566 -19.69 18.85 13.90
CA PRO A 566 -20.70 19.14 12.88
C PRO A 566 -20.81 20.63 12.53
N ASN A 567 -20.64 21.51 13.53
CA ASN A 567 -20.66 22.96 13.34
C ASN A 567 -19.46 23.44 12.52
N ALA A 568 -18.29 22.82 12.68
CA ALA A 568 -17.11 23.15 11.88
C ALA A 568 -17.31 22.71 10.41
N CYS A 569 -17.88 21.52 10.19
CA CYS A 569 -18.22 21.09 8.83
C CYS A 569 -19.25 21.99 8.15
N ARG A 570 -20.25 22.49 8.91
CA ARG A 570 -21.18 23.49 8.40
C ARG A 570 -20.45 24.79 8.02
N PHE A 571 -19.59 25.29 8.90
CA PHE A 571 -18.80 26.49 8.67
C PHE A 571 -17.93 26.37 7.40
N TRP A 572 -17.15 25.29 7.25
CA TRP A 572 -16.30 25.10 6.08
C TRP A 572 -17.10 24.97 4.78
N ARG A 573 -18.28 24.37 4.83
CA ARG A 573 -19.15 24.24 3.66
C ARG A 573 -19.80 25.57 3.26
N GLU A 574 -20.35 26.30 4.23
CA GLU A 574 -21.07 27.57 3.99
C GLU A 574 -20.14 28.69 3.50
N ASN A 575 -18.85 28.62 3.85
CA ASN A 575 -17.83 29.55 3.37
C ASN A 575 -17.08 29.07 2.10
N GLY A 576 -17.58 28.03 1.41
CA GLY A 576 -16.99 27.54 0.15
C GLY A 576 -15.65 26.80 0.28
N MET A 577 -15.08 26.72 1.49
CA MET A 577 -13.75 26.15 1.73
C MET A 577 -13.72 24.65 1.46
N PHE A 578 -14.66 23.90 2.04
CA PHE A 578 -14.72 22.45 1.85
C PHE A 578 -14.96 22.05 0.37
N PRO A 579 -15.97 22.58 -0.34
CA PRO A 579 -16.21 22.22 -1.75
C PRO A 579 -15.01 22.49 -2.67
N GLU A 580 -14.24 23.55 -2.41
CA GLU A 580 -13.12 23.94 -3.26
C GLU A 580 -11.83 23.21 -2.90
N PHE A 581 -11.46 23.20 -1.61
CA PHE A 581 -10.13 22.84 -1.13
C PHE A 581 -10.03 21.46 -0.45
N ALA A 582 -11.12 20.71 -0.37
CA ALA A 582 -11.02 19.35 0.14
C ALA A 582 -10.09 18.48 -0.73
N TRP A 583 -9.56 17.42 -0.13
CA TRP A 583 -8.57 16.57 -0.76
C TRP A 583 -9.14 15.91 -2.01
N ILE A 584 -8.48 16.13 -3.14
CA ILE A 584 -8.76 15.49 -4.42
C ILE A 584 -7.87 14.26 -4.61
N ASN A 585 -8.33 13.35 -5.46
CA ASN A 585 -7.76 12.01 -5.63
C ASN A 585 -6.43 11.96 -6.40
#